data_AF-X1GD96-F1
#
_entry.id   AF-X1GD96-F1
#
_cell.length_a   1.000
_cell.length_b   1.000
_cell.length_c   1.000
_cell.angle_alpha   90.00
_cell.angle_beta   90.00
_cell.angle_gamma   90.00
#
_symmetry.space_group_name_H-M   'P 1'
#
loop_
_entity.id
_entity.type
_entity.pdbx_description
1 polymer ?
#
loop_
_entity_poly.entity_id
_entity_poly.type
_entity_poly.pdbx_seq_one_letter_code
_entity_poly.pdbx_strand_id
1 'polypeptide(L)'
;MAIEKKVSGIVVGGINAADLNKLLGYTIGVAITGEEEVGLTLMITEGFGKMMISQRTFEYLASFNGEEAAINGATQIRAGVLRPELIIP
;
A
#
# COMPACT_ATOMS: atom_id res chain seq x y z
N MET A 1 -10.52 -4.24 -11.01
CA MET A 1 -9.43 -4.04 -11.98
C MET A 1 -8.07 -4.58 -11.52
N ALA A 2 -7.48 -4.18 -10.38
CA ALA A 2 -6.15 -4.66 -9.99
C ALA A 2 -6.12 -6.11 -9.44
N ILE A 3 -7.02 -6.43 -8.51
CA ILE A 3 -7.20 -7.80 -7.99
C ILE A 3 -7.56 -8.78 -9.11
N GLU A 4 -8.48 -8.39 -9.99
CA GLU A 4 -8.85 -9.17 -11.19
C GLU A 4 -7.66 -9.44 -12.11
N LYS A 5 -6.72 -8.48 -12.20
CA LYS A 5 -5.48 -8.60 -12.97
C LYS A 5 -4.36 -9.33 -12.20
N LYS A 6 -4.63 -9.83 -10.99
CA LYS A 6 -3.68 -10.55 -10.13
C LYS A 6 -2.38 -9.77 -9.88
N VAL A 7 -2.51 -8.45 -9.71
CA VAL A 7 -1.38 -7.61 -9.31
C VAL A 7 -1.01 -7.93 -7.86
N SER A 8 0.26 -8.22 -7.59
CA SER A 8 0.74 -8.59 -6.25
C SER A 8 0.70 -7.42 -5.25
N GLY A 9 0.92 -6.18 -5.72
CA GLY A 9 0.89 -5.00 -4.87
C GLY A 9 0.69 -3.68 -5.62
N ILE A 10 0.20 -2.67 -4.90
CA ILE A 10 -0.03 -1.31 -5.39
C ILE A 10 0.55 -0.32 -4.37
N VAL A 11 1.34 0.63 -4.86
CA VAL A 11 1.76 1.82 -4.12
C VAL A 11 0.97 3.02 -4.62
N VAL A 12 0.28 3.71 -3.71
CA VAL A 12 -0.56 4.87 -4.04
C VAL A 12 -0.35 5.99 -3.05
N GLY A 13 -0.73 7.20 -3.48
CA GLY A 13 -0.55 8.35 -2.61
C GLY A 13 -1.53 8.37 -1.44
N GLY A 14 -2.82 8.26 -1.74
CA GLY A 14 -3.85 8.11 -0.72
C GLY A 14 -5.02 7.27 -1.20
N ILE A 15 -5.84 6.87 -0.22
CA ILE A 15 -7.08 6.14 -0.44
C ILE A 15 -8.19 6.73 0.43
N ASN A 16 -9.42 6.82 -0.10
CA ASN A 16 -10.55 7.18 0.75
C ASN A 16 -10.86 6.02 1.70
N ALA A 17 -11.12 6.33 2.97
CA ALA A 17 -11.44 5.31 3.97
C ALA A 17 -12.68 4.47 3.59
N ALA A 18 -13.67 5.07 2.92
CA ALA A 18 -14.85 4.34 2.44
C ALA A 18 -14.49 3.30 1.35
N ASP A 19 -13.56 3.64 0.45
CA ASP A 19 -13.09 2.71 -0.59
C ASP A 19 -12.29 1.57 0.03
N LEU A 20 -11.45 1.88 1.03
CA LEU A 20 -10.70 0.88 1.78
C LEU A 20 -11.65 -0.06 2.56
N ASN A 21 -12.65 0.48 3.25
CA ASN A 21 -13.63 -0.34 3.97
C ASN A 21 -14.43 -1.24 3.01
N LYS A 22 -14.77 -0.74 1.82
CA LYS A 22 -15.43 -1.54 0.78
C LYS A 22 -14.53 -2.65 0.25
N LEU A 23 -13.24 -2.37 0.10
CA LEU A 23 -12.23 -3.34 -0.32
C LEU A 23 -12.04 -4.46 0.72
N LEU A 24 -11.99 -4.11 2.01
CA LEU A 24 -11.75 -5.03 3.11
C LEU A 24 -13.02 -5.73 3.61
N GLY A 25 -14.19 -5.13 3.40
CA GLY A 25 -15.47 -5.59 3.95
C GLY A 25 -15.72 -5.20 5.41
N TYR A 26 -14.80 -4.45 6.04
CA TYR A 26 -14.91 -3.96 7.41
C TYR A 26 -14.09 -2.68 7.62
N THR A 27 -14.29 -2.02 8.76
CA THR A 27 -13.50 -0.84 9.14
C THR A 27 -12.13 -1.25 9.65
N ILE A 28 -11.07 -0.86 8.94
CA ILE A 28 -9.70 -1.17 9.35
C ILE A 28 -9.32 -0.46 10.65
N GLY A 29 -8.63 -1.16 11.54
CA GLY A 29 -7.96 -0.57 12.70
C GLY A 29 -6.61 0.01 12.29
N VAL A 30 -6.27 1.22 12.70
CA VAL A 30 -5.03 1.90 12.27
C VAL A 30 -3.78 1.54 13.10
N ALA A 31 -3.89 0.61 14.05
CA ALA A 31 -2.81 0.28 14.98
C ALA A 31 -1.85 -0.80 14.46
N ILE A 32 -2.40 -1.82 13.80
CA ILE A 32 -1.71 -2.99 13.25
C ILE A 32 -2.47 -3.38 11.97
N THR A 33 -1.78 -3.44 10.83
CA THR A 33 -2.36 -3.76 9.52
C THR A 33 -1.36 -4.55 8.67
N GLY A 34 -1.81 -5.18 7.59
CA GLY A 34 -1.01 -5.94 6.62
C GLY A 34 -1.18 -7.45 6.70
N GLU A 35 -2.10 -7.94 7.53
CA GLU A 35 -2.48 -9.36 7.63
C GLU A 35 -3.82 -9.65 6.92
N GLU A 36 -4.41 -8.65 6.27
CA GLU A 36 -5.69 -8.78 5.59
C GLU A 36 -5.59 -9.65 4.33
N GLU A 37 -6.46 -10.67 4.24
CA GLU A 37 -6.51 -11.60 3.10
C GLU A 37 -7.28 -11.02 1.89
N VAL A 38 -6.76 -9.94 1.31
CA VAL A 38 -7.41 -9.21 0.20
C VAL A 38 -6.86 -9.60 -1.19
N GLY A 39 -5.81 -10.42 -1.23
CA GLY A 39 -5.14 -10.85 -2.47
C GLY A 39 -4.35 -9.74 -3.19
N LEU A 40 -4.10 -8.62 -2.50
CA LEU A 40 -3.35 -7.46 -2.98
C LEU A 40 -2.70 -6.76 -1.80
N THR A 41 -1.40 -6.48 -1.87
CA THR A 41 -0.73 -5.59 -0.90
C THR A 41 -0.95 -4.13 -1.30
N LEU A 42 -1.52 -3.31 -0.41
CA LEU A 42 -1.71 -1.87 -0.64
C LEU A 42 -0.78 -1.07 0.27
N MET A 43 0.12 -0.29 -0.31
CA MET A 43 0.99 0.65 0.40
C MET A 43 0.57 2.08 0.10
N ILE A 44 0.42 2.88 1.16
CA ILE A 44 -0.08 4.26 1.09
C ILE A 44 1.03 5.18 1.57
N THR A 45 1.44 6.14 0.75
CA THR A 45 2.59 7.02 1.05
C THR A 45 2.22 8.35 1.73
N GLU A 46 1.05 8.93 1.45
CA GLU A 46 0.62 10.25 1.95
C GLU A 46 -0.56 10.18 2.94
N GLY A 47 -1.35 9.10 2.91
CA GLY A 47 -2.36 8.80 3.95
C GLY A 47 -3.79 8.64 3.44
N PHE A 48 -4.77 8.93 4.30
CA PHE A 48 -6.19 8.77 3.95
C PHE A 48 -6.77 10.00 3.25
N GLY A 49 -7.47 9.77 2.15
CA GLY A 49 -8.08 10.79 1.29
C GLY A 49 -7.55 10.73 -0.13
N LYS A 50 -8.02 11.66 -0.97
CA LYS A 50 -7.56 11.78 -2.36
C LYS A 50 -6.25 12.55 -2.39
N MET A 51 -5.14 11.82 -2.34
CA MET A 51 -3.79 12.38 -2.37
C MET A 51 -3.00 11.76 -3.52
N MET A 52 -2.27 12.60 -4.24
CA MET A 52 -1.30 12.12 -5.21
C MET A 52 0.00 11.77 -4.50
N ILE A 53 0.67 10.73 -4.99
CA ILE A 53 2.04 10.45 -4.57
C ILE A 53 2.92 11.65 -4.91
N SER A 54 3.90 11.95 -4.07
CA SER A 54 4.87 13.02 -4.36
C SER A 54 5.55 12.76 -5.71
N GLN A 55 5.67 13.80 -6.55
CA GLN A 55 6.25 13.68 -7.89
C GLN A 55 7.65 13.05 -7.84
N ARG A 56 8.46 13.44 -6.86
CA ARG A 56 9.80 12.90 -6.63
C ARG A 56 9.77 11.39 -6.33
N THR A 57 8.87 10.94 -5.46
CA THR A 57 8.74 9.51 -5.14
C THR A 57 8.26 8.73 -6.35
N PHE A 58 7.29 9.26 -7.08
CA PHE A 58 6.78 8.64 -8.30
C PHE A 58 7.87 8.47 -9.35
N GLU A 59 8.63 9.53 -9.65
CA GLU A 59 9.74 9.48 -10.61
C GLU A 59 10.83 8.49 -10.18
N TYR A 60 11.14 8.46 -8.88
CA TYR A 60 12.10 7.50 -8.34
C TYR A 60 11.63 6.06 -8.53
N LEU A 61 10.40 5.73 -8.15
CA LEU A 61 9.84 4.39 -8.35
C LEU A 61 9.71 4.03 -9.85
N ALA A 62 9.30 5.00 -10.68
CA ALA A 62 9.16 4.82 -12.12
C ALA A 62 10.51 4.55 -12.82
N SER A 63 11.63 5.00 -12.25
CA SER A 63 12.97 4.71 -12.78
C SER A 63 13.34 3.21 -12.72
N PHE A 64 12.63 2.42 -11.92
CA PHE A 64 12.77 0.96 -11.82
C PHE A 64 11.71 0.20 -12.62
N ASN A 65 11.02 0.85 -13.55
CA ASN A 65 10.00 0.18 -14.35
C ASN A 65 10.59 -0.98 -15.16
N GLY A 66 10.08 -2.19 -14.92
CA GLY A 66 10.55 -3.43 -15.55
C GLY A 66 11.42 -4.28 -14.62
N GLU A 67 11.83 -3.76 -13.47
CA GLU A 67 12.58 -4.50 -12.46
C GLU A 67 11.66 -5.35 -11.55
N GLU A 68 12.24 -6.39 -10.96
CA GLU A 68 11.56 -7.18 -9.92
C GLU A 68 11.48 -6.38 -8.61
N ALA A 69 10.35 -6.46 -7.92
CA ALA A 69 10.17 -5.78 -6.65
C ALA A 69 9.44 -6.67 -5.64
N ALA A 70 9.87 -6.61 -4.39
CA ALA A 70 9.21 -7.25 -3.26
C ALA A 70 8.56 -6.19 -2.37
N ILE A 71 7.30 -6.41 -1.98
CA ILE A 71 6.52 -5.48 -1.16
C ILE A 71 6.01 -6.15 0.12
N ASN A 72 6.19 -5.47 1.25
CA ASN A 72 5.59 -5.83 2.52
C ASN A 72 4.74 -4.66 3.03
N GLY A 73 3.43 -4.87 3.13
CA GLY A 73 2.46 -3.86 3.58
C GLY A 73 2.28 -3.77 5.10
N ALA A 74 2.95 -4.64 5.87
CA ALA A 74 2.76 -4.72 7.31
C ALA A 74 3.15 -3.42 8.01
N THR A 75 2.23 -2.88 8.82
CA THR A 75 2.41 -1.63 9.56
C THR A 75 2.01 -1.86 11.01
N GLN A 76 2.85 -1.41 11.93
CA GLN A 76 2.58 -1.47 13.37
C GLN A 76 3.07 -0.18 14.03
N ILE A 77 2.18 0.49 14.77
CA ILE A 77 2.49 1.78 15.42
C ILE A 77 2.42 1.73 16.95
N ARG A 78 1.96 0.63 17.56
CA ARG A 78 1.97 0.41 19.02
C ARG A 78 2.49 -1.02 19.30
N ALA A 79 3.49 -1.14 20.18
CA ALA A 79 4.26 -2.35 20.52
C ALA A 79 5.37 -2.79 19.54
N GLY A 80 6.31 -1.88 19.26
CA GLY A 80 7.33 -2.07 18.21
C GLY A 80 6.86 -1.40 16.93
N VAL A 81 7.73 -0.62 16.30
CA VAL A 81 7.38 0.11 15.07
C VAL A 81 7.78 -0.75 13.88
N LEU A 82 6.79 -1.19 13.11
CA LEU A 82 7.01 -1.81 11.81
C LEU A 82 6.48 -0.85 10.75
N ARG A 83 7.32 -0.57 9.76
CA ARG A 83 6.96 0.23 8.58
C ARG A 83 6.81 -0.71 7.39
N PRO A 84 5.95 -0.37 6.43
CA PRO A 84 5.89 -1.10 5.19
C PRO A 84 7.18 -0.88 4.39
N GLU A 85 7.57 -1.87 3.59
CA GLU A 85 8.82 -1.89 2.83
C GLU A 85 8.57 -2.24 1.36
N LEU A 86 9.33 -1.60 0.48
CA LEU A 86 9.43 -1.93 -0.94
C LEU A 86 10.91 -2.09 -1.27
N ILE A 87 11.29 -3.27 -1.74
CA ILE A 87 12.67 -3.62 -2.09
C ILE A 87 12.74 -3.86 -3.59
N ILE A 88 13.71 -3.21 -4.24
CA ILE A 88 14.04 -3.35 -5.66
C ILE A 88 15.56 -3.61 -5.71
N PRO A 89 16.04 -4.69 -6.36
CA PRO A 89 17.45 -5.07 -6.39
C PRO A 89 18.34 -4.14 -7.24
#